data_AF-A0A951FCB8-F1
#
_entry.id   AF-A0A951FCB8-F1
#
_cell.length_a   1.000
_cell.length_b   1.000
_cell.length_c   1.000
_cell.angle_alpha   90.00
_cell.angle_beta   90.00
_cell.angle_gamma   90.00
#
_symmetry.space_group_name_H-M   'P 1'
#
loop_
_entity.id
_entity.type
_entity.pdbx_description
1 polymer ?
#
loop_
_entity_poly.entity_id
_entity_poly.type
_entity_poly.pdbx_seq_one_letter_code
_entity_poly.pdbx_strand_id
1 'polypeptide(L)'
;MNLTKRAFDLRTALLIGGAALLGVAWAFFNIYQAGGTGFSRSLTPLIWAVFATPFFAFWGWLLARRAEGWLAAIVCFCIYFFGIFLGARIEGLIVGAEAAAANGHALYFQLTPTIQLIACVVVALQRAGTRGTMETATDL
;
A
#
# COMPACT_ATOMS: atom_id res chain seq x y z
N MET A 1 -24.59 28.08 -15.74
CA MET A 1 -24.37 27.03 -14.71
C MET A 1 -22.99 26.41 -14.96
N ASN A 2 -21.95 27.03 -14.41
CA ASN A 2 -20.57 26.57 -14.62
C ASN A 2 -20.28 25.39 -13.69
N LEU A 3 -20.28 24.18 -14.26
CA LEU A 3 -19.74 22.99 -13.62
C LEU A 3 -18.22 23.20 -13.44
N THR A 4 -17.81 23.69 -12.28
CA THR A 4 -16.40 23.71 -11.89
C THR A 4 -15.89 22.27 -11.83
N LYS A 5 -15.26 21.86 -12.94
CA LYS A 5 -14.65 20.54 -13.12
C LYS A 5 -13.59 20.36 -12.03
N ARG A 6 -13.88 19.58 -11.00
CA ARG A 6 -12.91 19.22 -9.95
C ARG A 6 -11.68 18.63 -10.65
N ALA A 7 -10.55 19.33 -10.59
CA ALA A 7 -9.33 18.91 -11.26
C ALA A 7 -8.72 17.74 -10.49
N PHE A 8 -8.61 16.58 -11.15
CA PHE A 8 -7.91 15.42 -10.62
C PHE A 8 -6.40 15.65 -10.69
N ASP A 9 -5.71 15.53 -9.56
CA ASP A 9 -4.25 15.66 -9.50
C ASP A 9 -3.59 14.35 -9.94
N LEU A 10 -3.40 14.22 -11.26
CA LEU A 10 -2.77 13.06 -11.88
C LEU A 10 -1.33 12.84 -11.38
N ARG A 11 -0.59 13.92 -11.08
CA ARG A 11 0.78 13.82 -10.57
C ARG A 11 0.79 13.11 -9.21
N THR A 12 -0.09 13.50 -8.30
CA THR A 12 -0.21 12.84 -6.99
C THR A 12 -0.61 11.38 -7.15
N ALA A 13 -1.58 11.07 -8.01
CA ALA A 13 -2.00 9.69 -8.28
C ALA A 13 -0.83 8.82 -8.79
N LEU A 14 -0.09 9.32 -9.79
CA LEU A 14 1.01 8.59 -10.41
C LEU A 14 2.20 8.41 -9.47
N LEU A 15 2.54 9.42 -8.66
CA LEU A 15 3.67 9.31 -7.73
C LEU A 15 3.38 8.33 -6.59
N ILE A 16 2.19 8.41 -5.97
CA ILE A 16 1.83 7.48 -4.88
C ILE A 16 1.58 6.08 -5.44
N GLY A 17 0.72 5.97 -6.45
CA GLY A 17 0.34 4.68 -7.05
C GLY A 17 1.49 3.99 -7.77
N GLY A 18 2.29 4.75 -8.53
CA GLY A 18 3.48 4.23 -9.20
C GLY A 18 4.54 3.74 -8.21
N ALA A 19 4.77 4.48 -7.12
CA ALA A 19 5.67 4.02 -6.08
C ALA A 19 5.14 2.77 -5.35
N ALA A 20 3.83 2.69 -5.09
CA ALA A 20 3.22 1.48 -4.53
C ALA A 20 3.38 0.26 -5.45
N LEU A 21 3.22 0.43 -6.78
CA LEU A 21 3.46 -0.62 -7.77
C LEU A 21 4.92 -1.07 -7.77
N LEU A 22 5.87 -0.14 -7.71
CA LEU A 22 7.30 -0.48 -7.57
C LEU A 22 7.58 -1.25 -6.28
N GLY A 23 6.97 -0.82 -5.17
CA GLY A 23 7.08 -1.51 -3.88
C GLY A 23 6.52 -2.93 -3.92
N VAL A 24 5.38 -3.15 -4.57
CA VAL A 24 4.81 -4.50 -4.72
C VAL A 24 5.70 -5.37 -5.61
N ALA A 25 6.20 -4.84 -6.73
CA ALA A 25 7.09 -5.58 -7.62
C ALA A 25 8.37 -6.01 -6.87
N TRP A 26 8.91 -5.10 -6.04
CA TRP A 26 10.05 -5.39 -5.17
C TRP A 26 9.72 -6.45 -4.12
N ALA A 27 8.54 -6.40 -3.51
CA ALA A 27 8.08 -7.41 -2.56
C ALA A 27 8.02 -8.81 -3.20
N PHE A 28 7.38 -8.95 -4.37
CA PHE A 28 7.30 -10.22 -5.08
C PHE A 28 8.67 -10.73 -5.55
N PHE A 29 9.56 -9.84 -5.97
CA PHE A 29 10.94 -10.19 -6.28
C PHE A 29 11.66 -10.80 -5.05
N ASN A 30 11.47 -10.22 -3.85
CA ASN A 30 12.07 -10.75 -2.63
C ASN A 30 11.45 -12.09 -2.19
N ILE A 31 10.14 -12.28 -2.36
CA ILE A 31 9.48 -13.58 -2.13
C ILE A 31 10.07 -14.64 -3.05
N TYR A 32 10.26 -14.32 -4.33
CA TYR A 32 10.89 -15.22 -5.29
C TYR A 32 12.33 -15.57 -4.88
N GLN A 33 13.13 -14.56 -4.50
CA GLN A 33 14.52 -14.74 -4.04
C GLN A 33 14.63 -15.56 -2.75
N ALA A 34 13.62 -15.52 -1.87
CA ALA A 34 13.55 -16.35 -0.68
C ALA A 34 13.37 -17.85 -1.00
N GLY A 35 13.26 -18.24 -2.28
CA GLY A 35 12.98 -19.63 -2.68
C GLY A 35 11.49 -19.95 -2.64
N GLY A 36 10.64 -18.92 -2.72
CA GLY A 36 9.20 -19.03 -2.62
C GLY A 36 8.70 -18.78 -1.21
N THR A 37 7.57 -19.40 -0.90
CA THR A 37 6.66 -18.96 0.15
C THR A 37 6.84 -19.69 1.49
N GLY A 38 8.07 -20.11 1.80
CA GLY A 38 8.40 -20.85 3.02
C GLY A 38 9.48 -20.16 3.85
N PHE A 39 9.36 -20.21 5.18
CA PHE A 39 10.26 -19.60 6.17
C PHE A 39 11.71 -20.16 6.19
N SER A 40 12.10 -20.97 5.21
CA SER A 40 13.33 -21.77 5.22
C SER A 40 14.58 -21.03 4.74
N ARG A 41 14.45 -19.82 4.19
CA ARG A 41 15.58 -18.98 3.76
C ARG A 41 15.42 -17.54 4.22
N SER A 42 16.48 -17.06 4.88
CA SER A 42 16.81 -15.66 5.18
C SER A 42 15.62 -14.72 5.51
N LEU A 43 15.57 -14.26 6.76
CA LEU A 43 14.56 -13.29 7.23
C LEU A 43 14.56 -11.98 6.43
N THR A 44 15.70 -11.58 5.87
CA THR A 44 15.87 -10.27 5.22
C THR A 44 14.98 -10.08 3.98
N PRO A 45 14.95 -11.00 2.98
CA PRO A 45 13.96 -10.96 1.90
C PRO A 45 12.50 -10.90 2.37
N LEU A 46 12.14 -11.65 3.41
CA LEU A 46 10.77 -11.68 3.92
C LEU A 46 10.35 -10.35 4.56
N ILE A 47 11.28 -9.62 5.19
CA ILE A 47 11.02 -8.26 5.68
C ILE A 47 10.64 -7.35 4.50
N TRP A 48 11.41 -7.40 3.40
CA TRP A 48 11.10 -6.61 2.21
C TRP A 48 9.77 -7.02 1.56
N ALA A 49 9.40 -8.30 1.61
CA ALA A 49 8.12 -8.77 1.08
C ALA A 49 6.90 -8.08 1.72
N VAL A 50 6.98 -7.71 3.01
CA VAL A 50 5.86 -7.07 3.73
C VAL A 50 6.05 -5.57 3.93
N PHE A 51 7.28 -5.07 3.86
CA PHE A 51 7.59 -3.67 4.13
C PHE A 51 7.68 -2.79 2.88
N ALA A 52 8.05 -3.36 1.72
CA ALA A 52 8.37 -2.58 0.52
C ALA A 52 7.19 -1.71 0.03
N THR A 53 6.00 -2.29 -0.13
CA THR A 53 4.84 -1.57 -0.67
C THR A 53 4.51 -0.27 0.08
N PRO A 54 4.27 -0.30 1.41
CA PRO A 54 4.01 0.93 2.17
C PRO A 54 5.23 1.85 2.23
N PHE A 55 6.46 1.32 2.26
CA PHE A 55 7.69 2.13 2.27
C PHE A 55 7.85 2.95 0.99
N PHE A 56 7.70 2.33 -0.18
CA PHE A 56 7.80 3.04 -1.45
C PHE A 56 6.63 4.03 -1.61
N ALA A 57 5.41 3.63 -1.23
CA ALA A 57 4.24 4.52 -1.26
C ALA A 57 4.44 5.77 -0.38
N PHE A 58 5.06 5.62 0.79
CA PHE A 58 5.44 6.75 1.65
C PHE A 58 6.34 7.74 0.94
N TRP A 59 7.40 7.27 0.28
CA TRP A 59 8.30 8.14 -0.49
C TRP A 59 7.60 8.78 -1.69
N GLY A 60 6.75 8.03 -2.41
CA GLY A 60 5.93 8.58 -3.49
C GLY A 60 5.01 9.70 -3.00
N TRP A 61 4.38 9.52 -1.84
CA TRP A 61 3.55 10.55 -1.21
C TRP A 61 4.38 11.75 -0.77
N LEU A 62 5.51 11.54 -0.11
CA LEU A 62 6.37 12.65 0.34
C LEU A 62 6.86 13.49 -0.84
N LEU A 63 7.20 12.86 -1.97
CA LEU A 63 7.59 13.56 -3.20
C LEU A 63 6.43 14.34 -3.85
N ALA A 64 5.21 13.81 -3.78
CA ALA A 64 4.02 14.48 -4.29
C ALA A 64 3.59 15.65 -3.40
N ARG A 65 3.57 15.45 -2.07
CA ARG A 65 2.94 16.33 -1.08
C ARG A 65 3.75 16.38 0.22
N ARG A 66 4.91 17.05 0.17
CA ARG A 66 5.87 17.14 1.30
C ARG A 66 5.25 17.61 2.62
N ALA A 67 4.27 18.52 2.56
CA ALA A 67 3.57 19.04 3.74
C ALA A 67 2.76 17.97 4.51
N GLU A 68 2.42 16.86 3.86
CA GLU A 68 1.64 15.76 4.45
C GLU A 68 2.53 14.65 5.01
N GLY A 69 3.84 14.87 5.21
CA GLY A 69 4.80 13.82 5.57
C GLY A 69 4.40 12.99 6.79
N TRP A 70 3.90 13.62 7.87
CA TRP A 70 3.43 12.89 9.06
C TRP A 70 2.18 12.05 8.79
N LEU A 71 1.23 12.58 8.00
CA LEU A 71 0.04 11.84 7.60
C LEU A 71 0.43 10.64 6.74
N ALA A 72 1.33 10.84 5.78
CA ALA A 72 1.85 9.76 4.94
C ALA A 72 2.52 8.67 5.79
N ALA A 73 3.35 9.05 6.76
CA ALA A 73 4.00 8.10 7.66
C ALA A 73 2.98 7.28 8.47
N ILE A 74 1.99 7.94 9.08
CA ILE A 74 0.95 7.27 9.88
C ILE A 74 0.12 6.32 9.00
N VAL A 75 -0.34 6.78 7.85
CA VAL A 75 -1.18 5.97 6.96
C VAL A 75 -0.41 4.79 6.39
N CYS A 76 0.82 4.99 5.92
CA CYS A 76 1.66 3.89 5.43
C CYS A 76 2.03 2.90 6.55
N PHE A 77 2.25 3.37 7.78
CA PHE A 77 2.42 2.50 8.94
C PHE A 77 1.16 1.66 9.22
N CYS A 78 -0.03 2.26 9.18
CA CYS A 78 -1.28 1.51 9.34
C CYS A 78 -1.45 0.46 8.24
N ILE A 79 -1.14 0.79 6.98
CA ILE A 79 -1.21 -0.16 5.86
C ILE A 79 -0.22 -1.31 6.07
N TYR A 80 1.02 -1.01 6.47
CA TYR A 80 2.03 -1.99 6.82
C TYR A 80 1.53 -2.94 7.92
N PHE A 81 1.15 -2.36 9.07
CA PHE A 81 0.79 -3.10 10.27
C PHE A 81 -0.46 -3.94 10.07
N PHE A 82 -1.57 -3.33 9.65
CA PHE A 82 -2.85 -4.04 9.47
C PHE A 82 -2.87 -4.96 8.25
N GLY A 83 -2.10 -4.65 7.19
CA GLY A 83 -2.00 -5.52 6.01
C GLY A 83 -1.50 -6.91 6.34
N ILE A 84 -0.54 -7.02 7.27
CA ILE A 84 -0.01 -8.29 7.78
C ILE A 84 -1.11 -9.10 8.48
N PHE A 85 -1.82 -8.49 9.43
CA PHE A 85 -2.91 -9.17 10.16
C PHE A 85 -4.04 -9.61 9.23
N LEU A 86 -4.39 -8.78 8.26
CA LEU A 86 -5.45 -9.10 7.30
C LEU A 86 -5.02 -10.26 6.40
N GLY A 87 -3.79 -10.27 5.90
CA GLY A 87 -3.23 -11.37 5.12
C GLY A 87 -3.28 -12.69 5.89
N ALA A 88 -2.84 -12.69 7.15
CA ALA A 88 -2.83 -13.89 7.99
C ALA A 88 -4.25 -14.38 8.29
N ARG A 89 -5.19 -13.45 8.52
CA ARG A 89 -6.59 -13.79 8.78
C ARG A 89 -7.26 -14.39 7.56
N ILE A 90 -7.05 -13.81 6.37
CA ILE A 90 -7.62 -14.31 5.12
C ILE A 90 -7.05 -15.67 4.78
N GLU A 91 -5.73 -15.89 4.91
CA GLU A 91 -5.12 -17.20 4.72
C GLU A 91 -5.77 -18.25 5.63
N GLY A 92 -5.86 -17.97 6.94
CA GLY A 92 -6.48 -18.89 7.90
C GLY A 92 -7.95 -19.21 7.58
N LEU A 93 -8.69 -18.28 6.94
CA LEU A 93 -10.07 -18.51 6.50
C LEU A 93 -10.16 -19.34 5.21
N ILE A 94 -9.18 -19.23 4.31
CA ILE A 94 -9.20 -19.93 3.01
C ILE A 94 -8.71 -21.37 3.15
N VAL A 95 -7.56 -21.57 3.79
CA VAL A 95 -6.91 -22.89 3.85
C VAL A 95 -7.07 -23.59 5.20
N GLY A 96 -7.48 -22.87 6.25
CA GLY A 96 -7.47 -23.37 7.62
C GLY A 96 -6.11 -23.24 8.30
N ALA A 97 -6.10 -23.12 9.63
CA ALA A 97 -4.89 -22.81 10.39
C ALA A 97 -3.80 -23.89 10.29
N GLU A 98 -4.18 -25.17 10.30
CA GLU A 98 -3.23 -26.29 10.19
C GLU A 98 -2.56 -26.35 8.81
N ALA A 99 -3.31 -26.17 7.73
CA ALA A 99 -2.77 -26.16 6.37
C ALA A 99 -1.92 -24.92 6.08
N ALA A 100 -2.26 -23.77 6.67
CA ALA A 100 -1.45 -22.56 6.59
C ALA A 100 -0.07 -22.76 7.23
N ALA A 101 -0.04 -23.38 8.42
CA ALA A 101 1.21 -23.70 9.12
C ALA A 101 2.04 -24.74 8.35
N ALA A 102 1.40 -25.79 7.83
CA ALA A 102 2.07 -26.84 7.06
C ALA A 102 2.72 -26.32 5.76
N ASN A 103 2.13 -25.29 5.15
CA ASN A 103 2.66 -24.65 3.93
C ASN A 103 3.58 -23.45 4.23
N GLY A 104 3.89 -23.16 5.49
CA GLY A 104 4.82 -22.09 5.86
C GLY A 104 4.28 -20.67 5.62
N HIS A 105 2.97 -20.46 5.74
CA HIS A 105 2.29 -19.17 5.53
C HIS A 105 2.48 -18.61 4.12
N ALA A 106 2.39 -19.53 3.17
CA ALA A 106 2.75 -19.23 1.82
C ALA A 106 1.85 -18.20 1.14
N LEU A 107 0.54 -18.38 1.35
CA LEU A 107 -0.47 -17.52 0.80
C LEU A 107 -0.48 -16.18 1.52
N TYR A 108 -0.18 -16.15 2.83
CA TYR A 108 0.01 -14.92 3.60
C TYR A 108 1.03 -13.98 2.98
N PHE A 109 2.20 -14.48 2.57
CA PHE A 109 3.24 -13.63 1.96
C PHE A 109 2.84 -13.10 0.58
N GLN A 110 1.91 -13.74 -0.13
CA GLN A 110 1.35 -13.23 -1.39
C GLN A 110 0.17 -12.26 -1.18
N LEU A 111 -0.67 -12.55 -0.18
CA LEU A 111 -1.83 -11.74 0.16
C LEU A 111 -1.43 -10.38 0.75
N THR A 112 -0.43 -10.36 1.64
CA THR A 112 0.02 -9.14 2.32
C THR A 112 0.39 -8.02 1.35
N PRO A 113 1.34 -8.19 0.40
CA PRO A 113 1.71 -7.13 -0.53
C PRO A 113 0.55 -6.75 -1.47
N THR A 114 -0.30 -7.71 -1.84
CA THR A 114 -1.52 -7.45 -2.65
C THR A 114 -2.51 -6.54 -1.92
N ILE A 115 -2.81 -6.84 -0.66
CA ILE A 115 -3.70 -6.04 0.20
C ILE A 115 -3.13 -4.63 0.38
N GLN A 116 -1.83 -4.53 0.65
CA GLN A 116 -1.14 -3.26 0.82
C GLN A 116 -1.19 -2.43 -0.47
N LEU A 117 -1.01 -3.06 -1.64
CA LEU A 117 -1.13 -2.37 -2.93
C LEU A 117 -2.52 -1.79 -3.11
N ILE A 118 -3.58 -2.57 -2.87
CA ILE A 118 -4.96 -2.08 -2.97
C ILE A 118 -5.18 -0.88 -2.05
N ALA A 119 -4.73 -0.97 -0.79
CA ALA A 119 -4.84 0.14 0.16
C ALA A 119 -4.07 1.39 -0.32
N CYS A 120 -2.84 1.23 -0.81
CA CYS A 120 -2.05 2.34 -1.36
C CYS A 120 -2.68 2.95 -2.62
N VAL A 121 -3.30 2.16 -3.50
CA VAL A 121 -4.04 2.65 -4.67
C VAL A 121 -5.26 3.46 -4.23
N VAL A 122 -6.03 2.97 -3.25
CA VAL A 122 -7.14 3.73 -2.68
C VAL A 122 -6.67 5.06 -2.10
N VAL A 123 -5.55 5.07 -1.38
CA VAL A 123 -4.92 6.30 -0.88
C VAL A 123 -4.51 7.22 -2.03
N ALA A 124 -3.84 6.71 -3.06
CA ALA A 124 -3.41 7.50 -4.21
C ALA A 124 -4.60 8.20 -4.89
N LEU A 125 -5.69 7.47 -5.13
CA LEU A 125 -6.92 7.99 -5.71
C LEU A 125 -7.59 9.02 -4.79
N GLN A 126 -7.66 8.73 -3.48
CA GLN A 126 -8.23 9.64 -2.49
C GLN A 126 -7.46 10.96 -2.42
N ARG A 127 -6.12 10.91 -2.49
CA ARG A 127 -5.27 12.10 -2.41
C ARG A 127 -5.22 12.88 -3.72
N ALA A 128 -5.39 12.22 -4.85
CA ALA A 128 -5.52 12.86 -6.15
C ALA A 128 -6.88 13.56 -6.35
N GLY A 129 -7.90 13.19 -5.56
CA GLY A 129 -9.19 13.88 -5.55
C GLY A 129 -9.12 15.22 -4.83
N THR A 130 -9.54 16.31 -5.51
CA THR A 130 -9.64 17.65 -4.92
C THR A 130 -10.75 17.70 -3.84
N ARG A 131 -10.39 17.95 -2.59
CA ARG A 131 -11.33 18.41 -1.55
C ARG A 131 -11.46 19.94 -1.65
N GLY A 132 -12.38 20.41 -2.49
CA GLY A 132 -12.75 21.83 -2.53
C GLY A 132 -13.31 22.25 -1.17
N THR A 133 -12.55 23.05 -0.42
CA THR A 133 -12.99 23.63 0.86
C THR A 133 -12.73 25.12 0.80
N MET A 134 -13.61 25.83 0.09
CA MET A 134 -14.11 27.18 0.38
C MET A 134 -14.94 27.67 -0.83
N GLU A 135 -16.20 28.04 -0.59
CA GLU A 135 -16.90 28.99 -1.46
C GLU A 135 -16.11 30.28 -1.47
N THR A 136 -15.74 30.77 -2.65
CA THR A 136 -15.29 32.16 -2.80
C THR A 136 -16.41 33.05 -2.31
N ALA A 137 -16.16 33.78 -1.21
CA ALA A 137 -17.05 34.82 -0.73
C ALA A 137 -17.46 35.68 -1.92
N THR A 138 -18.76 35.69 -2.21
CA THR A 138 -19.32 36.54 -3.24
C THR A 138 -19.26 37.94 -2.67
N ASP A 139 -18.42 38.79 -3.27
CA ASP A 139 -18.28 40.20 -2.89
C ASP A 139 -19.68 40.86 -2.80
N LEU A 140 -19.97 41.44 -1.63
CA LEU A 140 -21.10 42.36 -1.39
C LEU A 140 -20.74 43.76 -1.86
#